data_AF-A0A5X8YRC5-F1
#
_entry.id   AF-A0A5X8YRC5-F1
#
_cell.length_a   1.000
_cell.length_b   1.000
_cell.length_c   1.000
_cell.angle_alpha   90.00
_cell.angle_beta   90.00
_cell.angle_gamma   90.00
#
_symmetry.space_group_name_H-M   'P 1'
#
loop_
_entity.id
_entity.type
_entity.pdbx_description
1 polymer ?
#
loop_
_entity_poly.entity_id
_entity_poly.type
_entity_poly.pdbx_seq_one_letter_code
_entity_poly.pdbx_strand_id
1 'polypeptide(L)'
;MVNYVYGEQLYREFVKFRDLFLANAVARAQHVDKASDGRFVRPVVVLPFKETDRIQADIDKWTAMAKELEQYPDLNVPRTILYPVPNILRGVRKATTYQTEAINSVNMTAKRIIHLLDKDIRIQKAGDITEWSRRYIGNLERTKRLMEKFPDEEKFRMRIHGFNETMLRVHYISTSPNYNGGKSVPYHVPLCGVFICDETLRDGLSIGPEFEKEKFSLYDSIEPIICDRWPQAKIYRLKDIEDVKGNLARIREDKKALSAASTTRTRNTKKGSPVNDNPESSK
;
A
#
# COMPACT_ATOMS: atom_id res chain seq x y z
N MET A 1 -18.29 -27.18 -28.31
CA MET A 1 -18.53 -25.84 -28.88
C MET A 1 -18.84 -24.92 -27.72
N VAL A 2 -18.06 -23.86 -27.51
CA VAL A 2 -18.27 -22.91 -26.40
C VAL A 2 -19.51 -22.07 -26.71
N ASN A 3 -20.44 -21.96 -25.75
CA ASN A 3 -21.69 -21.21 -25.95
C ASN A 3 -21.47 -19.73 -25.64
N TYR A 4 -21.01 -18.96 -26.64
CA TYR A 4 -20.73 -17.54 -26.46
C TYR A 4 -21.99 -16.68 -26.22
N VAL A 5 -23.16 -17.11 -26.70
CA VAL A 5 -24.42 -16.43 -26.40
C VAL A 5 -24.71 -16.47 -24.90
N TYR A 6 -24.48 -17.62 -24.27
CA TYR A 6 -24.57 -17.76 -22.82
C TYR A 6 -23.50 -16.94 -22.10
N GLY A 7 -22.25 -16.97 -22.57
CA GLY A 7 -21.16 -16.16 -22.00
C GLY A 7 -21.46 -14.65 -22.01
N GLU A 8 -22.02 -14.12 -23.10
CA GLU A 8 -22.45 -12.71 -23.16
C GLU A 8 -23.59 -12.39 -22.20
N GLN A 9 -24.57 -13.29 -22.06
CA GLN A 9 -25.67 -13.13 -21.12
C GLN A 9 -25.16 -13.12 -19.68
N LEU A 10 -24.27 -14.06 -19.34
CA LEU A 10 -23.63 -14.15 -18.04
C LEU A 10 -22.83 -12.88 -17.72
N TYR A 11 -22.09 -12.33 -18.69
CA TYR A 11 -21.33 -11.09 -18.47
C TYR A 11 -22.27 -9.92 -18.14
N ARG A 12 -23.39 -9.79 -18.87
CA ARG A 12 -24.39 -8.76 -18.58
C ARG A 12 -25.05 -8.94 -17.21
N GLU A 13 -25.33 -10.18 -16.80
CA GLU A 13 -25.83 -10.47 -15.45
C GLU A 13 -24.79 -10.09 -14.39
N PHE A 14 -23.53 -10.49 -14.59
CA PHE A 14 -22.43 -10.19 -13.68
C PHE A 14 -22.27 -8.69 -13.45
N VAL A 15 -22.24 -7.88 -14.52
CA VAL A 15 -22.11 -6.43 -14.42
C VAL A 15 -23.26 -5.82 -13.61
N LYS A 16 -24.52 -6.21 -13.92
CA LYS A 16 -25.70 -5.72 -13.18
C LYS A 16 -25.64 -6.10 -11.70
N PHE A 17 -25.28 -7.36 -11.41
CA PHE A 17 -25.13 -7.84 -10.04
C PHE A 17 -24.04 -7.08 -9.29
N ARG A 18 -22.86 -6.95 -9.91
CA ARG A 18 -21.70 -6.23 -9.35
C ARG A 18 -22.03 -4.78 -9.04
N ASP A 19 -22.65 -4.07 -9.97
CA ASP A 19 -22.96 -2.65 -9.79
C ASP A 19 -23.98 -2.45 -8.67
N LEU A 20 -25.01 -3.31 -8.58
CA LEU A 20 -25.97 -3.29 -7.47
C LEU A 20 -25.31 -3.63 -6.13
N PHE A 21 -24.46 -4.67 -6.09
CA PHE A 21 -23.73 -5.07 -4.89
C PHE A 21 -22.86 -3.93 -4.36
N LEU A 22 -22.09 -3.29 -5.25
CA LEU A 22 -21.20 -2.18 -4.88
C LEU A 22 -21.98 -0.92 -4.47
N ALA A 23 -23.09 -0.59 -5.16
CA ALA A 23 -23.94 0.53 -4.77
C ALA A 23 -24.52 0.33 -3.37
N ASN A 24 -25.00 -0.88 -3.05
CA ASN A 24 -25.49 -1.23 -1.72
C ASN A 24 -24.38 -1.16 -0.66
N ALA A 25 -23.17 -1.62 -1.00
CA ALA A 25 -22.02 -1.54 -0.11
C ALA A 25 -21.64 -0.09 0.22
N VAL A 26 -21.57 0.78 -0.80
CA VAL A 26 -21.30 2.22 -0.66
C VAL A 26 -22.36 2.90 0.20
N ALA A 27 -23.65 2.62 -0.02
CA ALA A 27 -24.75 3.24 0.74
C ALA A 27 -24.72 2.89 2.24
N ARG A 28 -24.13 1.74 2.59
CA ARG A 28 -24.04 1.25 3.97
C ARG A 28 -22.68 1.49 4.62
N ALA A 29 -21.71 1.98 3.87
CA ALA A 29 -20.33 2.07 4.31
C ALA A 29 -20.15 3.15 5.38
N GLN A 30 -19.35 2.85 6.38
CA GLN A 30 -18.90 3.82 7.37
C GLN A 30 -17.72 4.66 6.83
N HIS A 31 -17.03 4.16 5.81
CA HIS A 31 -16.00 4.90 5.08
C HIS A 31 -16.01 4.54 3.60
N VAL A 32 -15.81 5.55 2.76
CA VAL A 32 -15.61 5.41 1.32
C VAL A 32 -14.46 6.31 0.88
N ASP A 33 -13.78 5.87 -0.17
CA ASP A 33 -12.78 6.67 -0.87
C ASP A 33 -13.40 7.33 -2.12
N LYS A 34 -12.75 8.36 -2.66
CA LYS A 34 -13.20 9.06 -3.86
C LYS A 34 -12.17 8.91 -4.97
N ALA A 35 -12.55 8.25 -6.05
CA ALA A 35 -11.72 8.12 -7.24
C ALA A 35 -11.52 9.47 -7.94
N SER A 36 -10.53 9.56 -8.84
CA SER A 36 -10.23 10.78 -9.61
C SER A 36 -11.39 11.26 -10.49
N ASP A 37 -12.28 10.36 -10.90
CA ASP A 37 -13.49 10.66 -11.65
C ASP A 37 -14.69 11.05 -10.75
N GLY A 38 -14.48 11.12 -9.45
CA GLY A 38 -15.47 11.52 -8.46
C GLY A 38 -16.36 10.40 -7.92
N ARG A 39 -16.24 9.16 -8.41
CA ARG A 39 -17.02 8.01 -7.91
C ARG A 39 -16.56 7.60 -6.52
N PHE A 40 -17.52 7.19 -5.68
CA PHE A 40 -17.22 6.56 -4.40
C PHE A 40 -16.78 5.11 -4.60
N VAL A 41 -15.66 4.73 -4.01
CA VAL A 41 -15.01 3.42 -4.17
C VAL A 41 -14.48 2.92 -2.82
N ARG A 42 -14.03 1.66 -2.78
CA ARG A 42 -13.40 1.05 -1.59
C ARG A 42 -14.26 1.15 -0.31
N PRO A 43 -15.55 0.77 -0.35
CA PRO A 43 -16.40 0.86 0.83
C PRO A 43 -15.86 -0.03 1.96
N VAL A 44 -15.77 0.52 3.16
CA VAL A 44 -15.54 -0.23 4.40
C VAL A 44 -16.87 -0.32 5.13
N VAL A 45 -17.39 -1.54 5.26
CA VAL A 45 -18.72 -1.80 5.80
C VAL A 45 -18.61 -2.68 7.04
N VAL A 46 -19.17 -2.21 8.17
CA VAL A 46 -19.42 -3.05 9.34
C VAL A 46 -20.75 -3.76 9.13
N LEU A 47 -20.70 -5.10 9.10
CA LEU A 47 -21.85 -5.96 8.88
C LEU A 47 -22.37 -6.53 10.21
N PRO A 48 -23.69 -6.45 10.45
CA PRO A 48 -24.33 -7.23 11.49
C PRO A 48 -24.11 -8.73 11.30
N PHE A 49 -23.76 -9.45 12.37
CA PHE A 49 -23.46 -10.89 12.32
C PHE A 49 -24.53 -11.71 11.59
N LYS A 50 -25.81 -11.39 11.84
CA LYS A 50 -26.98 -12.04 11.21
C LYS A 50 -27.05 -11.90 9.69
N GLU A 51 -26.39 -10.90 9.11
CA GLU A 51 -26.38 -10.66 7.66
C GLU A 51 -25.17 -11.28 6.97
N THR A 52 -24.19 -11.77 7.75
CA THR A 52 -22.91 -12.23 7.20
C THR A 52 -23.07 -13.36 6.20
N ASP A 53 -23.98 -14.31 6.46
CA ASP A 53 -24.18 -15.46 5.58
C ASP A 53 -24.85 -15.06 4.26
N ARG A 54 -25.74 -14.08 4.29
CA ARG A 54 -26.33 -13.50 3.08
C ARG A 54 -25.25 -12.83 2.22
N ILE A 55 -24.40 -12.00 2.83
CA ILE A 55 -23.32 -11.33 2.09
C ILE A 55 -22.28 -12.34 1.59
N GLN A 56 -22.01 -13.40 2.35
CA GLN A 56 -21.14 -14.49 1.89
C GLN A 56 -21.74 -15.17 0.66
N ALA A 57 -23.04 -15.46 0.63
CA ALA A 57 -23.71 -16.03 -0.54
C ALA A 57 -23.61 -15.12 -1.78
N ASP A 58 -23.72 -13.80 -1.60
CA ASP A 58 -23.52 -12.84 -2.69
C ASP A 58 -22.06 -12.84 -3.19
N ILE A 59 -21.07 -12.93 -2.29
CA ILE A 59 -19.64 -13.05 -2.62
C ILE A 59 -19.35 -14.38 -3.35
N ASP A 60 -19.98 -15.47 -2.92
CA ASP A 60 -19.85 -16.78 -3.56
C ASP A 60 -20.47 -16.75 -4.96
N LYS A 61 -21.64 -16.09 -5.13
CA LYS A 61 -22.24 -15.84 -6.45
C LYS A 61 -21.29 -15.04 -7.35
N TRP A 62 -20.69 -13.96 -6.85
CA TRP A 62 -19.67 -13.19 -7.57
C TRP A 62 -18.54 -14.11 -8.05
N THR A 63 -17.98 -14.90 -7.14
CA THR A 63 -16.85 -15.80 -7.41
C THR A 63 -17.21 -16.85 -8.47
N ALA A 64 -18.41 -17.43 -8.39
CA ALA A 64 -18.89 -18.41 -9.36
C ALA A 64 -19.03 -17.80 -10.76
N MET A 65 -19.69 -16.64 -10.88
CA MET A 65 -19.85 -15.95 -12.16
C MET A 65 -18.49 -15.53 -12.75
N ALA A 66 -17.56 -15.04 -11.92
CA ALA A 66 -16.22 -14.66 -12.38
C ALA A 66 -15.43 -15.86 -12.94
N LYS A 67 -15.43 -17.00 -12.24
CA LYS A 67 -14.76 -18.23 -12.70
C LYS A 67 -15.39 -18.81 -13.97
N GLU A 68 -16.71 -18.72 -14.09
CA GLU A 68 -17.41 -19.14 -15.30
C GLU A 68 -17.06 -18.24 -16.48
N LEU A 69 -17.01 -16.92 -16.28
CA LEU A 69 -16.61 -15.96 -17.33
C LEU A 69 -15.18 -16.16 -17.84
N GLU A 70 -14.27 -16.67 -17.00
CA GLU A 70 -12.90 -17.01 -17.42
C GLU A 70 -12.85 -18.14 -18.46
N GLN A 71 -13.92 -18.95 -18.57
CA GLN A 71 -14.02 -20.01 -19.60
C GLN A 71 -14.36 -19.46 -21.00
N TYR A 72 -14.59 -18.15 -21.14
CA TYR A 72 -14.94 -17.48 -22.39
C TYR A 72 -13.87 -16.43 -22.80
N PRO A 73 -12.66 -16.86 -23.19
CA PRO A 73 -11.54 -15.95 -23.44
C PRO A 73 -11.81 -14.94 -24.57
N ASP A 74 -12.60 -15.32 -25.59
CA ASP A 74 -12.88 -14.44 -26.74
C ASP A 74 -13.77 -13.24 -26.38
N LEU A 75 -14.46 -13.27 -25.24
CA LEU A 75 -15.17 -12.10 -24.72
C LEU A 75 -14.21 -11.00 -24.24
N ASN A 76 -12.92 -11.32 -24.07
CA ASN A 76 -11.86 -10.38 -23.68
C ASN A 76 -12.23 -9.54 -22.44
N VAL A 77 -12.97 -10.13 -21.48
CA VAL A 77 -13.42 -9.43 -20.28
C VAL A 77 -12.20 -9.03 -19.44
N PRO A 78 -11.99 -7.73 -19.16
CA PRO A 78 -10.87 -7.29 -18.34
C PRO A 78 -10.92 -7.90 -16.94
N ARG A 79 -9.80 -8.49 -16.50
CA ARG A 79 -9.69 -9.11 -15.17
C ARG A 79 -10.01 -8.15 -14.02
N THR A 80 -9.78 -6.85 -14.23
CA THR A 80 -10.10 -5.76 -13.28
C THR A 80 -11.59 -5.55 -13.06
N ILE A 81 -12.46 -6.06 -13.94
CA ILE A 81 -13.91 -6.06 -13.75
C ILE A 81 -14.32 -7.23 -12.84
N LEU A 82 -13.70 -8.40 -13.04
CA LEU A 82 -14.00 -9.63 -12.30
C LEU A 82 -13.38 -9.65 -10.89
N TYR A 83 -12.21 -9.03 -10.73
CA TYR A 83 -11.39 -9.10 -9.51
C TYR A 83 -10.88 -7.72 -9.07
N PRO A 84 -10.56 -7.56 -7.78
CA PRO A 84 -10.69 -8.55 -6.69
C PRO A 84 -12.14 -8.80 -6.28
N VAL A 85 -12.39 -9.98 -5.69
CA VAL A 85 -13.68 -10.33 -5.09
C VAL A 85 -13.77 -9.68 -3.70
N PRO A 86 -14.93 -9.14 -3.28
CA PRO A 86 -15.09 -8.61 -1.92
C PRO A 86 -14.84 -9.69 -0.85
N ASN A 87 -14.38 -9.26 0.33
CA ASN A 87 -14.06 -10.17 1.42
C ASN A 87 -14.72 -9.74 2.74
N ILE A 88 -15.01 -10.73 3.59
CA ILE A 88 -15.52 -10.53 4.95
C ILE A 88 -14.41 -10.84 5.97
N LEU A 89 -14.00 -9.84 6.74
CA LEU A 89 -13.10 -9.99 7.87
C LEU A 89 -13.90 -10.45 9.10
N ARG A 90 -13.60 -11.65 9.60
CA ARG A 90 -14.19 -12.24 10.81
C ARG A 90 -13.16 -12.31 11.95
N GLY A 91 -13.64 -12.37 13.19
CA GLY A 91 -12.78 -12.40 14.38
C GLY A 91 -12.01 -11.09 14.61
N VAL A 92 -12.49 -9.97 14.07
CA VAL A 92 -11.90 -8.65 14.25
C VAL A 92 -12.38 -8.09 15.58
N ARG A 93 -11.45 -7.68 16.44
CA ARG A 93 -11.73 -6.98 17.71
C ARG A 93 -11.90 -5.48 17.50
N LYS A 94 -11.01 -4.91 16.69
CA LYS A 94 -10.90 -3.47 16.41
C LYS A 94 -10.40 -3.27 14.99
N ALA A 95 -10.97 -2.31 14.28
CA ALA A 95 -10.46 -1.85 13.00
C ALA A 95 -10.29 -0.33 13.00
N THR A 96 -9.25 0.16 12.31
CA THR A 96 -9.07 1.59 12.06
C THR A 96 -8.78 1.79 10.59
N THR A 97 -9.61 2.57 9.89
CA THR A 97 -9.35 2.95 8.50
C THR A 97 -8.47 4.19 8.44
N TYR A 98 -7.56 4.23 7.49
CA TYR A 98 -6.70 5.38 7.24
C TYR A 98 -6.27 5.37 5.77
N GLN A 99 -5.89 6.53 5.26
CA GLN A 99 -5.33 6.67 3.93
C GLN A 99 -3.80 6.79 4.03
N THR A 100 -3.11 6.22 3.04
CA THR A 100 -1.65 6.28 2.92
C THR A 100 -1.27 6.47 1.46
N GLU A 101 -0.10 7.06 1.21
CA GLU A 101 0.47 7.08 -0.13
C GLU A 101 0.96 5.66 -0.49
N ALA A 102 0.42 5.11 -1.57
CA ALA A 102 0.90 3.90 -2.20
C ALA A 102 2.05 4.24 -3.15
N ILE A 103 3.18 3.54 -3.00
CA ILE A 103 4.38 3.79 -3.79
C ILE A 103 4.72 2.56 -4.61
N ASN A 104 4.52 2.65 -5.93
CA ASN A 104 4.95 1.59 -6.84
C ASN A 104 6.47 1.72 -7.11
N SER A 105 7.21 0.63 -7.05
CA SER A 105 8.67 0.64 -7.20
C SER A 105 9.11 -0.29 -8.32
N VAL A 106 9.88 0.23 -9.26
CA VAL A 106 10.44 -0.53 -10.39
C VAL A 106 11.96 -0.34 -10.42
N ASN A 107 12.71 -1.42 -10.62
CA ASN A 107 14.15 -1.33 -10.82
C ASN A 107 14.46 -1.23 -12.32
N MET A 108 15.37 -0.35 -12.70
CA MET A 108 15.78 -0.11 -14.09
C MET A 108 17.30 0.10 -14.15
N THR A 109 17.91 -0.21 -15.28
CA THR A 109 19.33 0.11 -15.51
C THR A 109 19.51 1.50 -16.13
N ALA A 110 20.69 2.10 -15.98
CA ALA A 110 21.04 3.36 -16.62
C ALA A 110 20.77 3.31 -18.14
N LYS A 111 21.21 2.23 -18.79
CA LYS A 111 20.99 1.97 -20.21
C LYS A 111 19.51 1.99 -20.59
N ARG A 112 18.66 1.35 -19.79
CA ARG A 112 17.21 1.32 -20.04
C ARG A 112 16.57 2.70 -19.89
N ILE A 113 17.00 3.47 -18.89
CA ILE A 113 16.52 4.85 -18.69
C ILE A 113 16.92 5.71 -19.90
N ILE A 114 18.19 5.70 -20.30
CA ILE A 114 18.69 6.46 -21.46
C ILE A 114 17.92 6.09 -22.73
N HIS A 115 17.73 4.80 -22.99
CA HIS A 115 16.97 4.34 -24.16
C HIS A 115 15.54 4.90 -24.19
N LEU A 116 14.87 4.97 -23.05
CA LEU A 116 13.53 5.54 -22.96
C LEU A 116 13.56 7.06 -23.17
N LEU A 117 14.52 7.77 -22.58
CA LEU A 117 14.67 9.21 -22.85
C LEU A 117 14.88 9.49 -24.33
N ASP A 118 15.74 8.72 -25.01
CA ASP A 118 15.99 8.85 -26.45
C ASP A 118 14.74 8.58 -27.29
N LYS A 119 13.94 7.59 -26.89
CA LYS A 119 12.67 7.30 -27.56
C LYS A 119 11.72 8.50 -27.50
N ASP A 120 11.55 9.11 -26.32
CA ASP A 120 10.64 10.25 -26.17
C ASP A 120 11.18 11.51 -26.86
N ILE A 121 12.49 11.78 -26.76
CA ILE A 121 13.12 12.89 -27.48
C ILE A 121 12.88 12.75 -28.99
N ARG A 122 13.06 11.54 -29.54
CA ARG A 122 12.81 11.28 -30.97
C ARG A 122 11.34 11.52 -31.35
N ILE A 123 10.40 11.04 -30.55
CA ILE A 123 8.96 11.25 -30.79
C ILE A 123 8.62 12.74 -30.77
N GLN A 124 9.12 13.48 -29.77
CA GLN A 124 8.85 14.92 -29.64
C GLN A 124 9.49 15.74 -30.77
N LYS A 125 10.65 15.32 -31.29
CA LYS A 125 11.31 15.96 -32.44
C LYS A 125 10.65 15.63 -33.79
N ALA A 126 9.83 14.58 -33.86
CA ALA A 126 9.15 14.17 -35.10
C ALA A 126 7.86 14.96 -35.37
N GLY A 127 7.28 15.60 -34.34
CA GLY A 127 6.12 16.49 -34.48
C GLY A 127 6.50 17.97 -34.51
N ASP A 128 5.49 18.84 -34.50
CA ASP A 128 5.71 20.29 -34.48
C ASP A 128 6.35 20.76 -33.18
N ILE A 129 7.44 21.51 -33.32
CA ILE A 129 8.26 21.96 -32.18
C ILE A 129 7.65 23.23 -31.57
N THR A 130 6.75 23.03 -30.62
CA THR A 130 6.23 24.08 -29.74
C THR A 130 7.28 24.54 -28.72
N GLU A 131 7.01 25.66 -28.03
CA GLU A 131 7.87 26.13 -26.93
C GLU A 131 7.89 25.14 -25.76
N TRP A 132 6.73 24.53 -25.45
CA TRP A 132 6.63 23.49 -24.43
C TRP A 132 7.48 22.27 -24.79
N SER A 133 7.41 21.79 -26.04
CA SER A 133 8.18 20.61 -26.45
C SER A 133 9.69 20.89 -26.46
N ARG A 134 10.12 22.10 -26.83
CA ARG A 134 11.53 22.54 -26.67
C ARG A 134 12.00 22.42 -25.23
N ARG A 135 11.22 22.95 -24.28
CA ARG A 135 11.56 22.89 -22.86
C ARG A 135 11.60 21.44 -22.35
N TYR A 136 10.60 20.64 -22.71
CA TYR A 136 10.51 19.24 -22.32
C TYR A 136 11.70 18.43 -22.87
N ILE A 137 12.03 18.56 -24.15
CA ILE A 137 13.21 17.91 -24.77
C ILE A 137 14.49 18.32 -24.03
N GLY A 138 14.68 19.62 -23.76
CA GLY A 138 15.85 20.12 -23.03
C GLY A 138 15.97 19.51 -21.62
N ASN A 139 14.85 19.29 -20.93
CA ASN A 139 14.85 18.62 -19.63
C ASN A 139 15.24 17.14 -19.75
N LEU A 140 14.68 16.42 -20.74
CA LEU A 140 15.05 15.02 -20.99
C LEU A 140 16.53 14.87 -21.37
N GLU A 141 17.07 15.77 -22.20
CA GLU A 141 18.49 15.77 -22.58
C GLU A 141 19.40 16.02 -21.37
N ARG A 142 19.00 16.90 -20.43
CA ARG A 142 19.74 17.11 -19.17
C ARG A 142 19.75 15.85 -18.30
N THR A 143 18.60 15.20 -18.12
CA THR A 143 18.53 13.95 -17.35
C THR A 143 19.31 12.83 -18.05
N LYS A 144 19.28 12.76 -19.39
CA LYS A 144 20.08 11.81 -20.17
C LYS A 144 21.57 11.97 -19.88
N ARG A 145 22.11 13.20 -19.98
CA ARG A 145 23.53 13.49 -19.69
C ARG A 145 23.92 13.14 -18.26
N LEU A 146 23.00 13.26 -17.31
CA LEU A 146 23.24 12.81 -15.93
C LEU A 146 23.38 11.29 -15.87
N MET A 147 22.48 10.55 -16.54
CA MET A 147 22.49 9.09 -16.57
C MET A 147 23.71 8.51 -17.29
N GLU A 148 24.22 9.18 -18.32
CA GLU A 148 25.42 8.80 -19.06
C GLU A 148 26.71 8.81 -18.20
N LYS A 149 26.70 9.45 -17.03
CA LYS A 149 27.83 9.42 -16.09
C LYS A 149 27.95 8.08 -15.36
N PHE A 150 26.92 7.24 -15.42
CA PHE A 150 26.89 5.95 -14.75
C PHE A 150 27.13 4.81 -15.75
N PRO A 151 27.70 3.67 -15.31
CA PRO A 151 27.78 2.48 -16.15
C PRO A 151 26.40 2.02 -16.63
N ASP A 152 26.34 1.47 -17.85
CA ASP A 152 25.10 0.99 -18.47
C ASP A 152 24.26 0.06 -17.56
N GLU A 153 24.94 -0.82 -16.82
CA GLU A 153 24.35 -1.82 -15.93
C GLU A 153 24.05 -1.30 -14.51
N GLU A 154 24.39 -0.04 -14.21
CA GLU A 154 24.08 0.60 -12.93
C GLU A 154 22.57 0.57 -12.69
N LYS A 155 22.15 0.12 -11.51
CA LYS A 155 20.74 -0.07 -11.18
C LYS A 155 20.20 1.13 -10.42
N PHE A 156 19.01 1.53 -10.83
CA PHE A 156 18.20 2.57 -10.22
C PHE A 156 16.86 2.01 -9.79
N ARG A 157 16.33 2.53 -8.69
CA ARG A 157 14.97 2.28 -8.21
C ARG A 157 14.15 3.51 -8.50
N MET A 158 13.18 3.36 -9.39
CA MET A 158 12.17 4.36 -9.65
C MET A 158 10.98 4.10 -8.72
N ARG A 159 10.67 5.09 -7.88
CA ARG A 159 9.49 5.08 -7.00
C ARG A 159 8.46 6.03 -7.56
N ILE A 160 7.30 5.52 -7.94
CA ILE A 160 6.19 6.28 -8.51
C ILE A 160 5.22 6.62 -7.39
N HIS A 161 5.03 7.92 -7.18
CA HIS A 161 4.22 8.55 -6.14
C HIS A 161 2.86 9.00 -6.69
N GLY A 162 2.01 9.54 -5.80
CA GLY A 162 0.74 10.15 -6.20
C GLY A 162 -0.45 9.20 -6.28
N PHE A 163 -0.31 7.97 -5.79
CA PHE A 163 -1.42 7.07 -5.57
C PHE A 163 -1.78 7.06 -4.09
N ASN A 164 -3.04 7.27 -3.76
CA ASN A 164 -3.54 7.08 -2.41
C ASN A 164 -4.25 5.73 -2.33
N GLU A 165 -4.05 5.04 -1.21
CA GLU A 165 -4.76 3.81 -0.91
C GLU A 165 -5.45 3.90 0.45
N THR A 166 -6.64 3.32 0.53
CA THR A 166 -7.35 3.10 1.79
C THR A 166 -6.83 1.81 2.41
N MET A 167 -6.36 1.91 3.65
CA MET A 167 -5.87 0.80 4.44
C MET A 167 -6.73 0.61 5.69
N LEU A 168 -6.74 -0.61 6.20
CA LEU A 168 -7.27 -0.96 7.51
C LEU A 168 -6.14 -1.46 8.41
N ARG A 169 -6.10 -0.93 9.62
CA ARG A 169 -5.36 -1.52 10.73
C ARG A 169 -6.30 -2.42 11.50
N VAL A 170 -6.11 -3.72 11.38
CA VAL A 170 -7.00 -4.73 11.95
C VAL A 170 -6.35 -5.40 13.15
N HIS A 171 -7.05 -5.45 14.28
CA HIS A 171 -6.67 -6.24 15.44
C HIS A 171 -7.62 -7.42 15.57
N TYR A 172 -7.09 -8.64 15.48
CA TYR A 172 -7.87 -9.86 15.63
C TYR A 172 -7.96 -10.30 17.10
N ILE A 173 -9.05 -10.99 17.46
CA ILE A 173 -9.15 -11.68 18.76
C ILE A 173 -8.22 -12.90 18.80
N SER A 174 -7.87 -13.36 20.00
CA SER A 174 -6.94 -14.49 20.20
C SER A 174 -7.39 -15.82 19.59
N THR A 175 -8.70 -16.01 19.42
CA THR A 175 -9.29 -17.22 18.82
C THR A 175 -9.40 -17.15 17.29
N SER A 176 -9.10 -16.00 16.67
CA SER A 176 -9.11 -15.87 15.22
C SER A 176 -7.90 -16.58 14.61
N PRO A 177 -8.05 -17.26 13.46
CA PRO A 177 -6.90 -17.83 12.73
C PRO A 177 -5.90 -16.77 12.26
N ASN A 178 -6.34 -15.50 12.16
CA ASN A 178 -5.49 -14.37 11.75
C ASN A 178 -4.83 -13.64 12.95
N TYR A 179 -4.90 -14.21 14.15
CA TYR A 179 -4.31 -13.62 15.34
C TYR A 179 -2.78 -13.53 15.26
N ASN A 180 -2.25 -12.31 15.34
CA ASN A 180 -0.81 -12.05 15.25
C ASN A 180 -0.22 -11.63 16.61
N GLY A 181 -0.49 -12.40 17.67
CA GLY A 181 0.06 -12.13 19.01
C GLY A 181 -0.33 -10.75 19.57
N GLY A 182 -1.54 -10.28 19.25
CA GLY A 182 -2.07 -8.97 19.67
C GLY A 182 -1.61 -7.79 18.81
N LYS A 183 -0.70 -8.02 17.86
CA LYS A 183 -0.24 -6.99 16.92
C LYS A 183 -1.30 -6.71 15.86
N SER A 184 -1.37 -5.45 15.44
CA SER A 184 -2.19 -5.06 14.30
C SER A 184 -1.66 -5.65 12.99
N VAL A 185 -2.58 -6.00 12.10
CA VAL A 185 -2.30 -6.43 10.74
C VAL A 185 -2.80 -5.34 9.77
N PRO A 186 -1.97 -4.83 8.86
CA PRO A 186 -2.42 -3.94 7.81
C PRO A 186 -3.20 -4.74 6.75
N TYR A 187 -4.30 -4.18 6.25
CA TYR A 187 -5.14 -4.78 5.22
C TYR A 187 -5.47 -3.73 4.16
N HIS A 188 -5.17 -4.02 2.90
CA HIS A 188 -5.49 -3.15 1.77
C HIS A 188 -6.98 -3.25 1.44
N VAL A 189 -7.68 -2.11 1.36
CA VAL A 189 -9.09 -2.09 0.98
C VAL A 189 -9.19 -2.05 -0.56
N PRO A 190 -9.64 -3.15 -1.20
CA PRO A 190 -9.74 -3.20 -2.65
C PRO A 190 -10.88 -2.30 -3.16
N LEU A 191 -10.93 -2.06 -4.48
CA LEU A 191 -12.00 -1.27 -5.11
C LEU A 191 -13.41 -1.80 -4.81
N CYS A 192 -13.56 -3.12 -4.68
CA CYS A 192 -14.82 -3.77 -4.34
C CYS A 192 -15.19 -3.67 -2.85
N GLY A 193 -14.33 -3.06 -2.05
CA GLY A 193 -14.53 -2.84 -0.62
C GLY A 193 -14.21 -4.04 0.26
N VAL A 194 -14.44 -3.85 1.54
CA VAL A 194 -14.24 -4.85 2.57
C VAL A 194 -15.36 -4.78 3.59
N PHE A 195 -15.78 -5.96 4.05
CA PHE A 195 -16.82 -6.12 5.04
C PHE A 195 -16.21 -6.61 6.35
N ILE A 196 -16.63 -6.08 7.48
CA ILE A 196 -16.15 -6.46 8.81
C ILE A 196 -17.33 -7.00 9.60
N CYS A 197 -17.28 -8.27 9.99
CA CYS A 197 -18.31 -8.87 10.83
C CYS A 197 -18.26 -8.27 12.24
N ASP A 198 -19.40 -7.79 12.75
CA ASP A 198 -19.49 -7.14 14.06
C ASP A 198 -19.53 -8.09 15.25
N GLU A 199 -19.68 -9.41 15.03
CA GLU A 199 -19.77 -10.47 16.06
C GLU A 199 -18.73 -10.30 17.18
N THR A 200 -17.52 -9.89 16.82
CA THR A 200 -16.39 -9.75 17.73
C THR A 200 -15.84 -8.32 17.81
N LEU A 201 -16.45 -7.36 17.11
CA LEU A 201 -15.96 -5.99 16.92
C LEU A 201 -16.27 -5.09 18.13
N ARG A 202 -15.71 -5.43 19.29
CA ARG A 202 -15.99 -4.75 20.57
C ARG A 202 -15.68 -3.26 20.56
N ASP A 203 -14.55 -2.89 19.95
CA ASP A 203 -14.04 -1.52 19.98
C ASP A 203 -14.53 -0.70 18.76
N GLY A 204 -15.37 -1.29 17.90
CA GLY A 204 -15.91 -0.66 16.70
C GLY A 204 -14.90 -0.44 15.56
N LEU A 205 -15.38 0.27 14.53
CA LEU A 205 -14.55 0.83 13.46
C LEU A 205 -14.23 2.29 13.81
N SER A 206 -12.95 2.62 13.88
CA SER A 206 -12.50 4.01 14.00
C SER A 206 -12.07 4.56 12.64
N ILE A 207 -12.42 5.81 12.34
CA ILE A 207 -11.90 6.53 11.18
C ILE A 207 -10.65 7.29 11.65
N GLY A 208 -9.50 6.83 11.16
CA GLY A 208 -8.21 7.45 11.42
C GLY A 208 -8.01 8.75 10.61
N PRO A 209 -6.85 9.39 10.76
CA PRO A 209 -6.54 10.59 9.98
C PRO A 209 -6.50 10.28 8.48
N GLU A 210 -6.82 11.30 7.68
CA GLU A 210 -6.78 11.24 6.21
C GLU A 210 -5.37 10.91 5.69
N PHE A 211 -4.31 11.22 6.44
CA PHE A 211 -2.99 10.69 6.15
C PHE A 211 -2.35 10.25 7.45
N GLU A 212 -2.05 8.95 7.57
CA GLU A 212 -1.17 8.50 8.64
C GLU A 212 0.22 9.08 8.38
N LYS A 213 0.77 9.85 9.34
CA LYS A 213 2.14 10.35 9.23
C LYS A 213 3.08 9.17 9.03
N GLU A 214 3.69 9.09 7.86
CA GLU A 214 4.71 8.07 7.59
C GLU A 214 5.82 8.18 8.64
N LYS A 215 6.22 7.03 9.16
CA LYS A 215 7.49 6.93 9.89
C LYS A 215 8.60 7.30 8.92
N PHE A 216 9.65 7.93 9.44
CA PHE A 216 10.89 8.26 8.72
C PHE A 216 11.18 7.30 7.55
N SER A 217 11.18 7.83 6.33
CA SER A 217 11.52 7.07 5.13
C SER A 217 13.01 7.20 4.88
N LEU A 218 13.71 6.08 4.62
CA LEU A 218 15.14 6.13 4.27
C LEU A 218 15.39 7.01 3.02
N TYR A 219 14.39 7.10 2.15
CA TYR A 219 14.45 7.86 0.90
C TYR A 219 14.38 9.37 1.13
N ASP A 220 13.92 9.83 2.30
CA ASP A 220 13.96 11.25 2.67
C ASP A 220 15.40 11.73 2.90
N SER A 221 16.33 10.78 3.10
CA SER A 221 17.76 11.06 3.29
C SER A 221 18.56 11.00 1.98
N ILE A 222 17.92 10.76 0.84
CA ILE A 222 18.57 10.63 -0.47
C ILE A 222 17.92 11.63 -1.43
N GLU A 223 18.74 12.44 -2.08
CA GLU A 223 18.25 13.35 -3.11
C GLU A 223 17.83 12.56 -4.36
N PRO A 224 16.55 12.62 -4.78
CA PRO A 224 16.09 11.88 -5.94
C PRO A 224 16.50 12.57 -7.24
N ILE A 225 16.73 11.77 -8.29
CA ILE A 225 16.77 12.26 -9.66
C ILE A 225 15.34 12.41 -10.15
N ILE A 226 14.95 13.65 -10.46
CA ILE A 226 13.65 13.98 -11.06
C ILE A 226 13.78 13.98 -12.59
N CYS A 227 12.78 13.41 -13.25
CA CYS A 227 12.76 13.28 -14.71
C CYS A 227 11.37 13.62 -15.24
N ASP A 228 11.28 14.57 -16.16
CA ASP A 228 10.00 15.04 -16.73
C ASP A 228 9.23 13.94 -17.47
N ARG A 229 9.91 12.90 -17.98
CA ARG A 229 9.24 11.72 -18.55
C ARG A 229 8.34 11.01 -17.53
N TRP A 230 8.73 11.05 -16.26
CA TRP A 230 8.00 10.45 -15.15
C TRP A 230 7.86 11.49 -14.03
N PRO A 231 6.96 12.47 -14.18
CA PRO A 231 6.89 13.61 -13.27
C PRO A 231 6.50 13.22 -11.84
N GLN A 232 5.79 12.11 -11.68
CA GLN A 232 5.40 11.54 -10.39
C GLN A 232 6.45 10.57 -9.83
N ALA A 233 7.55 10.32 -10.53
CA ALA A 233 8.55 9.37 -10.10
C ALA A 233 9.80 10.04 -9.54
N LYS A 234 10.30 9.46 -8.45
CA LYS A 234 11.60 9.76 -7.86
C LYS A 234 12.55 8.61 -8.14
N ILE A 235 13.66 8.89 -8.82
CA ILE A 235 14.64 7.88 -9.22
C ILE A 235 15.83 7.93 -8.27
N TYR A 236 16.18 6.79 -7.70
CA TYR A 236 17.26 6.66 -6.73
C TYR A 236 18.28 5.63 -7.21
N ARG A 237 19.56 5.87 -6.99
CA ARG A 237 20.58 4.84 -7.25
C ARG A 237 20.48 3.75 -6.18
N LEU A 238 20.55 2.48 -6.58
CA LEU A 238 20.49 1.37 -5.60
C LEU A 238 21.65 1.41 -4.61
N LYS A 239 22.84 1.80 -5.07
CA LYS A 239 24.03 1.92 -4.22
C LYS A 239 23.82 2.92 -3.08
N ASP A 240 23.29 4.10 -3.38
CA ASP A 240 23.05 5.14 -2.37
C ASP A 240 21.98 4.68 -1.34
N ILE A 241 20.98 3.93 -1.78
CA ILE A 241 19.99 3.28 -0.89
C ILE A 241 20.67 2.30 0.05
N GLU A 242 21.58 1.47 -0.45
CA GLU A 242 22.31 0.47 0.33
C GLU A 242 23.25 1.13 1.35
N ASP A 243 23.96 2.19 0.95
CA ASP A 243 24.87 2.94 1.83
C ASP A 243 24.11 3.58 3.00
N VAL A 244 22.99 4.25 2.73
CA VAL A 244 22.12 4.83 3.79
C VAL A 244 21.56 3.73 4.70
N LYS A 245 21.14 2.59 4.13
CA LYS A 245 20.62 1.46 4.91
C LYS A 245 21.70 0.89 5.85
N GLY A 246 22.93 0.75 5.38
CA GLY A 246 24.07 0.31 6.18
C GLY A 246 24.39 1.27 7.32
N ASN A 247 24.45 2.57 7.03
CA ASN A 247 24.68 3.60 8.04
C ASN A 247 23.60 3.61 9.13
N LEU A 248 22.32 3.49 8.75
CA LEU A 248 21.21 3.42 9.70
C LEU A 248 21.25 2.15 10.55
N ALA A 249 21.66 1.01 10.00
CA ALA A 249 21.83 -0.22 10.76
C ALA A 249 22.90 -0.06 11.84
N ARG A 250 24.07 0.51 11.48
CA ARG A 250 25.16 0.77 12.42
C ARG A 250 24.73 1.70 13.55
N ILE A 251 24.06 2.81 13.24
CA ILE A 251 23.53 3.76 14.25
C ILE A 251 22.56 3.06 15.22
N ARG A 252 21.73 2.13 14.73
CA ARG A 252 20.80 1.37 15.58
C ARG A 252 21.54 0.41 16.51
N GLU A 253 22.60 -0.24 16.03
CA GLU A 253 23.45 -1.12 16.84
C GLU A 253 24.19 -0.31 17.91
N ASP A 254 24.78 0.82 17.55
CA ASP A 254 25.47 1.71 18.50
C ASP A 254 24.50 2.20 19.59
N LYS A 255 23.28 2.59 19.23
CA LYS A 255 22.23 2.97 20.20
C LYS A 255 21.82 1.82 21.11
N LYS A 256 21.71 0.58 20.59
CA LYS A 256 21.41 -0.60 21.40
C LYS A 256 22.56 -0.91 22.36
N ALA A 257 23.81 -0.84 21.90
CA ALA A 257 25.00 -1.07 22.71
C ALA A 257 25.11 -0.03 23.83
N LEU A 258 24.88 1.25 23.54
CA LEU A 258 24.84 2.32 24.54
C LEU A 258 23.71 2.13 25.55
N SER A 259 22.51 1.73 25.10
CA SER A 259 21.38 1.44 25.99
C SER A 259 21.67 0.22 26.89
N ALA A 260 22.28 -0.83 26.35
CA ALA A 260 22.65 -2.02 27.11
C ALA A 260 23.75 -1.71 28.14
N ALA A 261 24.78 -0.94 27.74
CA ALA A 261 25.85 -0.49 28.63
C ALA A 261 25.34 0.43 29.75
N SER A 262 24.39 1.32 29.44
CA SER A 262 23.70 2.16 30.43
C SER A 262 22.91 1.32 31.44
N THR A 263 22.15 0.33 30.95
CA THR A 263 21.37 -0.59 31.80
C THR A 263 22.26 -1.41 32.74
N THR A 264 23.41 -1.90 32.26
CA THR A 264 24.40 -2.63 33.07
C THR A 264 25.06 -1.73 34.13
N ARG A 265 25.34 -0.47 33.81
CA ARG A 265 25.87 0.52 34.78
C ARG A 265 24.89 0.78 35.93
N THR A 266 23.60 0.98 35.65
CA THR A 266 22.56 1.15 36.68
C THR A 266 22.35 -0.09 37.56
N ARG A 267 22.66 -1.29 37.06
CA ARG A 267 22.53 -2.53 37.84
C ARG A 267 23.71 -2.74 38.79
N ASN A 268 24.91 -2.29 38.43
CA ASN A 268 26.10 -2.37 39.28
C ASN A 268 26.10 -1.30 40.39
N THR A 269 25.53 -0.11 40.17
CA THR A 269 25.42 0.90 41.23
C THR A 269 24.41 0.51 42.33
N LYS A 270 23.39 -0.30 42.02
CA LYS A 270 22.44 -0.82 43.03
C LYS A 270 22.96 -2.00 43.87
N LYS A 271 24.06 -2.66 43.47
CA LYS A 271 24.67 -3.76 44.24
C LYS A 271 25.73 -3.30 45.24
N GLY A 272 26.02 -2.00 45.30
CA GLY A 272 27.09 -1.41 46.12
C GLY A 272 26.62 -0.42 47.18
N SER A 273 25.35 -0.41 47.55
CA SER A 273 24.92 0.35 48.75
C SER A 273 25.13 -0.53 49.98
N PRO A 274 26.00 -0.14 50.94
CA PRO A 274 26.05 -0.83 52.22
C PRO A 274 24.70 -0.63 52.91
N VAL A 275 24.20 -1.71 53.53
CA VAL A 275 23.13 -1.66 54.52
C VAL A 275 23.62 -0.71 55.61
N ASN A 276 23.03 0.48 55.68
CA ASN A 276 23.25 1.37 56.80
C ASN A 276 22.30 0.91 57.90
N ASP A 277 22.76 -0.04 58.70
CA ASP A 277 22.23 -0.26 60.04
C ASP A 277 22.45 1.04 60.82
N ASN A 278 21.38 1.69 61.24
CA ASN A 278 21.48 2.48 62.47
C ASN A 278 20.18 2.39 63.29
N PRO A 279 20.29 2.04 64.58
CA PRO A 279 19.18 1.94 65.51
C PRO A 279 18.85 3.32 66.11
N GLU A 280 17.68 3.40 66.75
CA GLU A 280 17.22 4.48 67.63
C GLU A 280 16.81 5.82 66.99
N SER A 281 15.50 6.07 66.97
CA SER A 281 14.96 7.10 67.87
C SER A 281 13.49 6.84 68.19
N SER A 282 13.27 6.31 69.38
CA SER A 282 12.03 6.36 70.12
C SER A 282 11.63 7.81 70.40
N LYS A 283 10.37 8.16 70.14
CA LYS A 283 9.49 8.96 71.02
C LYS A 283 8.07 8.98 70.46
#